data_AF-A0A978TJP7-F1
#
_entry.id   AF-A0A978TJP7-F1
#
_cell.length_a   1.000
_cell.length_b   1.000
_cell.length_c   1.000
_cell.angle_alpha   90.00
_cell.angle_beta   90.00
_cell.angle_gamma   90.00
#
_symmetry.space_group_name_H-M   'P 1'
#
loop_
_entity.id
_entity.type
_entity.pdbx_description
1 polymer ?
#
loop_
_entity_poly.entity_id
_entity_poly.type
_entity_poly.pdbx_seq_one_letter_code
_entity_poly.pdbx_strand_id
1 'polypeptide(L)'
;MAYRNKRNIGELPPALIEVRSVTRSISEAEIDTEGTDPAWETGSAWNQSQFGEPEFIAEPDGQLTIATTDDEKEPPDPDDFPNREDFETAWSQWETQNPPAQYPELRGLNLGEITRDLSCQPRVKMDVAHIKRLAEAIEEGIELEPLVVFGEENFLADGFHRSFAYDRAGVEDVMVRWYPGTLRDAQLYSLGANAEHQILLPRSNADKRNAVVRMLQDSEWAGWSDGAIAKQCRVSQPFVSKLRKEAEPTQNVMSSGERKYSRNGKTQVMQIRQRKVFAPDVSQENKPEDSPPWNPDDWETPDNVAEAMSRLILPSDRRILEPSAGTGQIAKFLPCDRDLVCVEQNTSRFSQGKDRSPGRWVNSRFPHGAGFSKEIKSGFDLVIGNPPFSEIIDFLVGSLQFLNLENPDARILFLLPLDWNCSIARGTTWQTIDARIHNVYPWRGRIAYLKNGEPEFGRQVCDAVFDIRPGKDGGCFNFLNS
;
A
#
# COMPACT_ATOMS: atom_id res chain seq x y z
N MET A 1 -14.12 51.11 -47.55
CA MET A 1 -14.81 52.39 -47.27
C MET A 1 -15.49 52.26 -45.92
N ALA A 2 -14.87 52.69 -44.82
CA ALA A 2 -14.70 54.09 -44.38
C ALA A 2 -15.92 54.63 -43.62
N TYR A 3 -15.75 54.77 -42.29
CA TYR A 3 -16.17 55.90 -41.43
C TYR A 3 -17.68 56.20 -41.28
N ARG A 4 -18.25 56.69 -40.17
CA ARG A 4 -17.82 57.59 -39.07
C ARG A 4 -18.97 57.53 -38.03
N ASN A 5 -18.82 57.27 -36.72
CA ASN A 5 -18.05 57.91 -35.64
C ASN A 5 -18.66 59.22 -35.08
N LYS A 6 -18.96 59.22 -33.76
CA LYS A 6 -18.87 60.30 -32.72
C LYS A 6 -20.05 60.25 -31.72
N ARG A 7 -19.94 60.53 -30.41
CA ARG A 7 -18.90 60.62 -29.34
C ARG A 7 -19.64 61.20 -28.10
N ASN A 8 -19.26 60.79 -26.89
CA ASN A 8 -19.22 61.55 -25.62
C ASN A 8 -18.78 60.53 -24.54
N ILE A 9 -17.50 60.36 -24.19
CA ILE A 9 -16.59 61.18 -23.34
C ILE A 9 -17.18 61.52 -21.97
N GLY A 10 -16.56 60.95 -20.93
CA GLY A 10 -16.71 61.28 -19.52
C GLY A 10 -15.88 60.31 -18.66
N GLU A 11 -14.55 60.51 -18.63
CA GLU A 11 -13.59 59.79 -17.79
C GLU A 11 -13.51 60.37 -16.34
N LEU A 12 -13.50 59.46 -15.36
CA LEU A 12 -12.65 59.34 -14.13
C LEU A 12 -12.57 60.50 -13.11
N PRO A 13 -12.43 60.16 -11.80
CA PRO A 13 -11.09 59.91 -11.27
C PRO A 13 -10.95 58.65 -10.38
N PRO A 14 -9.73 58.06 -10.35
CA PRO A 14 -9.30 57.04 -9.41
C PRO A 14 -8.53 57.66 -8.21
N ALA A 15 -8.56 57.00 -7.05
CA ALA A 15 -7.65 57.26 -5.93
C ALA A 15 -7.30 55.89 -5.31
N LEU A 16 -6.06 55.41 -5.48
CA LEU A 16 -4.90 55.60 -4.57
C LEU A 16 -5.14 54.86 -3.24
N ILE A 17 -4.37 53.82 -2.92
CA ILE A 17 -3.03 53.94 -2.34
C ILE A 17 -2.04 52.87 -2.86
N GLU A 18 -0.83 53.35 -3.19
CA GLU A 18 0.41 52.72 -3.71
C GLU A 18 1.04 51.70 -2.73
N VAL A 19 1.58 50.55 -3.14
CA VAL A 19 2.85 50.25 -3.86
C VAL A 19 4.12 50.75 -3.15
N ARG A 20 5.00 49.82 -2.75
CA ARG A 20 6.46 50.00 -2.82
C ARG A 20 7.18 48.69 -3.14
N SER A 21 7.54 48.54 -4.41
CA SER A 21 8.68 47.73 -4.86
C SER A 21 9.97 48.52 -4.61
N VAL A 22 10.98 47.89 -4.02
CA VAL A 22 12.35 48.44 -3.95
C VAL A 22 13.29 47.45 -4.62
N THR A 23 13.69 47.77 -5.85
CA THR A 23 14.91 47.27 -6.48
C THR A 23 16.10 48.08 -5.97
N ARG A 24 17.15 47.40 -5.51
CA ARG A 24 18.49 47.98 -5.38
C ARG A 24 19.52 47.01 -5.96
N SER A 25 20.26 47.51 -6.94
CA SER A 25 21.54 46.98 -7.40
C SER A 25 22.64 47.39 -6.41
N ILE A 26 23.70 46.58 -6.26
CA ILE A 26 25.13 46.99 -6.23
C ILE A 26 26.06 45.82 -5.79
N SER A 27 27.11 45.64 -6.61
CA SER A 27 28.50 45.18 -6.41
C SER A 27 28.92 43.80 -5.90
N GLU A 28 29.96 43.33 -6.61
CA GLU A 28 30.96 42.28 -6.32
C GLU A 28 31.53 42.29 -4.88
N ALA A 29 31.86 41.08 -4.40
CA ALA A 29 33.15 40.66 -3.82
C ALA A 29 33.07 39.87 -2.49
N GLU A 30 33.75 38.71 -2.53
CA GLU A 30 34.51 38.01 -1.47
C GLU A 30 33.84 37.04 -0.45
N ILE A 31 33.98 35.74 -0.77
CA ILE A 31 34.64 34.64 -0.01
C ILE A 31 34.18 34.31 1.43
N ASP A 32 33.47 33.17 1.50
CA ASP A 32 33.67 31.96 2.31
C ASP A 32 33.82 32.05 3.85
N THR A 33 32.94 31.37 4.60
CA THR A 33 33.23 30.21 5.47
C THR A 33 32.04 29.87 6.38
N GLU A 34 31.83 28.57 6.61
CA GLU A 34 31.01 27.92 7.65
C GLU A 34 29.51 27.66 7.39
N GLY A 35 29.26 26.46 6.84
CA GLY A 35 28.30 25.47 7.36
C GLY A 35 26.91 25.91 7.77
N THR A 36 25.94 25.80 6.86
CA THR A 36 24.52 25.59 7.18
C THR A 36 23.84 24.80 6.07
N ASP A 37 23.15 23.72 6.45
CA ASP A 37 22.33 22.88 5.57
C ASP A 37 21.36 23.71 4.72
N PRO A 38 21.18 23.41 3.41
CA PRO A 38 20.23 24.13 2.59
C PRO A 38 18.80 23.81 3.05
N ALA A 39 18.07 24.89 3.32
CA ALA A 39 16.65 24.91 3.63
C ALA A 39 15.83 24.18 2.56
N TRP A 40 15.00 23.24 3.00
CA TRP A 40 13.97 22.61 2.20
C TRP A 40 12.99 23.68 1.69
N GLU A 41 12.98 23.93 0.39
CA GLU A 41 11.97 24.78 -0.24
C GLU A 41 10.56 24.21 0.00
N THR A 42 9.70 25.05 0.54
CA THR A 42 8.29 24.73 0.79
C THR A 42 7.53 24.76 -0.54
N GLY A 43 7.32 23.60 -1.15
CA GLY A 43 6.53 23.52 -2.39
C GLY A 43 6.50 22.18 -3.13
N SER A 44 7.46 21.28 -2.90
CA SER A 44 7.48 19.97 -3.55
C SER A 44 7.01 18.89 -2.60
N ALA A 45 5.73 18.55 -2.66
CA ALA A 45 5.24 17.31 -2.08
C ALA A 45 6.05 16.16 -2.68
N TRP A 46 6.54 15.26 -1.83
CA TRP A 46 7.16 14.00 -2.23
C TRP A 46 6.36 13.36 -3.36
N ASN A 47 6.98 13.18 -4.53
CA ASN A 47 6.34 12.60 -5.71
C ASN A 47 7.04 11.28 -6.03
N GLN A 48 6.29 10.18 -5.90
CA GLN A 48 6.76 8.84 -6.19
C GLN A 48 7.19 8.65 -7.66
N SER A 49 6.80 9.55 -8.57
CA SER A 49 7.25 9.53 -9.98
C SER A 49 8.66 10.09 -10.20
N GLN A 50 9.38 10.53 -9.15
CA GLN A 50 10.79 10.93 -9.25
C GLN A 50 11.76 9.74 -9.26
N PHE A 51 11.33 8.57 -8.80
CA PHE A 51 12.04 7.33 -9.07
C PHE A 51 11.55 6.82 -10.44
N GLY A 52 12.49 6.69 -11.39
CA GLY A 52 12.19 6.21 -12.74
C GLY A 52 11.53 4.83 -12.77
N GLU A 53 11.05 4.42 -13.94
CA GLU A 53 10.61 3.04 -14.15
C GLU A 53 11.74 2.07 -13.74
N PRO A 54 11.45 0.95 -13.05
CA PRO A 54 12.47 -0.03 -12.75
C PRO A 54 13.09 -0.53 -14.06
N GLU A 55 14.42 -0.55 -14.12
CA GLU A 55 15.16 -0.90 -15.32
C GLU A 55 14.90 -2.37 -15.72
N PHE A 56 14.89 -2.66 -17.02
CA PHE A 56 14.71 -4.01 -17.56
C PHE A 56 15.98 -4.46 -18.28
N ILE A 57 16.66 -5.49 -17.79
CA ILE A 57 17.89 -5.97 -18.42
C ILE A 57 17.50 -6.99 -19.50
N ALA A 58 17.95 -6.73 -20.73
CA ALA A 58 17.87 -7.70 -21.82
C ALA A 58 18.98 -8.74 -21.65
N GLU A 59 18.60 -9.99 -21.45
CA GLU A 59 19.52 -11.13 -21.45
C GLU A 59 19.99 -11.46 -22.89
N PRO A 60 21.09 -12.19 -23.08
CA PRO A 60 21.62 -12.56 -24.40
C PRO A 60 20.65 -13.36 -25.31
N ASP A 61 19.56 -13.87 -24.75
CA ASP A 61 18.48 -14.57 -25.45
C ASP A 61 17.28 -13.68 -25.81
N GLY A 62 17.35 -12.37 -25.49
CA GLY A 62 16.31 -11.39 -25.77
C GLY A 62 15.22 -11.29 -24.70
N GLN A 63 15.34 -12.02 -23.58
CA GLN A 63 14.38 -11.97 -22.48
C GLN A 63 14.60 -10.74 -21.59
N LEU A 64 13.54 -9.97 -21.30
CA LEU A 64 13.62 -8.87 -20.34
C LEU A 64 13.39 -9.36 -18.91
N THR A 65 14.41 -9.20 -18.07
CA THR A 65 14.29 -9.40 -16.61
C THR A 65 14.08 -8.05 -15.91
N ILE A 66 13.16 -7.97 -14.95
CA ILE A 66 13.06 -6.81 -14.06
C ILE A 66 14.38 -6.73 -13.30
N ALA A 67 15.13 -5.64 -13.47
CA ALA A 67 16.27 -5.33 -12.62
C ALA A 67 15.76 -5.29 -11.17
N THR A 68 16.11 -6.29 -10.38
CA THR A 68 16.67 -5.96 -9.08
C THR A 68 18.04 -5.43 -9.44
N THR A 69 18.25 -4.12 -9.42
CA THR A 69 19.62 -3.59 -9.32
C THR A 69 20.28 -4.39 -8.22
N ASP A 70 21.34 -5.07 -8.61
CA ASP A 70 22.13 -5.88 -7.74
C ASP A 70 23.08 -4.91 -7.05
N ASP A 71 22.61 -4.31 -5.96
CA ASP A 71 23.34 -3.32 -5.14
C ASP A 71 24.70 -3.85 -4.64
N GLU A 72 25.02 -5.13 -4.88
CA GLU A 72 26.29 -5.77 -4.52
C GLU A 72 27.45 -5.47 -5.49
N LYS A 73 27.23 -4.75 -6.61
CA LYS A 73 28.30 -4.42 -7.57
C LYS A 73 28.39 -2.95 -7.97
N GLU A 74 27.49 -2.09 -7.52
CA GLU A 74 27.68 -0.64 -7.69
C GLU A 74 29.00 -0.25 -6.99
N PRO A 75 29.81 0.66 -7.58
CA PRO A 75 30.93 1.23 -6.86
C PRO A 75 30.45 1.78 -5.51
N PRO A 76 31.20 1.59 -4.41
CA PRO A 76 30.90 2.21 -3.12
C PRO A 76 30.64 3.72 -3.25
N ASP A 77 30.06 4.33 -2.20
CA ASP A 77 29.78 5.77 -2.23
C ASP A 77 31.08 6.56 -2.51
N PRO A 78 31.01 7.75 -3.13
CA PRO A 78 32.20 8.54 -3.46
C PRO A 78 33.14 8.78 -2.25
N ASP A 79 32.57 8.79 -1.05
CA ASP A 79 33.27 8.95 0.24
C ASP A 79 34.09 7.72 0.66
N ASP A 80 33.83 6.54 0.08
CA ASP A 80 34.57 5.30 0.31
C ASP A 80 35.83 5.18 -0.58
N PHE A 81 36.04 6.12 -1.51
CA PHE A 81 37.21 6.16 -2.39
C PHE A 81 38.27 7.15 -1.89
N PRO A 82 39.57 6.81 -1.99
CA PRO A 82 40.64 7.69 -1.52
C PRO A 82 40.79 8.98 -2.34
N ASN A 83 40.27 9.01 -3.57
CA ASN A 83 40.17 10.21 -4.40
C ASN A 83 39.08 10.05 -5.49
N ARG A 84 38.68 11.19 -6.08
CA ARG A 84 37.64 11.29 -7.10
C ARG A 84 37.98 10.56 -8.41
N GLU A 85 39.26 10.50 -8.78
CA GLU A 85 39.71 9.88 -10.03
C GLU A 85 39.57 8.35 -9.98
N ASP A 86 39.79 7.75 -8.80
CA ASP A 86 39.56 6.33 -8.53
C ASP A 86 38.07 5.97 -8.54
N PHE A 87 37.22 6.85 -7.99
CA PHE A 87 35.75 6.72 -8.06
C PHE A 87 35.27 6.80 -9.52
N GLU A 88 35.68 7.83 -10.27
CA GLU A 88 35.29 8.02 -11.67
C GLU A 88 35.76 6.86 -12.56
N THR A 89 36.95 6.30 -12.27
CA THR A 89 37.47 5.11 -12.95
C THR A 89 36.67 3.86 -12.63
N ALA A 90 36.33 3.63 -11.35
CA ALA A 90 35.51 2.50 -10.93
C ALA A 90 34.09 2.57 -11.50
N TRP A 91 33.50 3.77 -11.51
CA TRP A 91 32.19 4.05 -12.09
C TRP A 91 32.16 3.82 -13.60
N SER A 92 33.14 4.36 -14.34
CA SER A 92 33.23 4.16 -15.79
C SER A 92 33.44 2.69 -16.18
N GLN A 93 34.23 1.95 -15.40
CA GLN A 93 34.40 0.50 -15.59
C GLN A 93 33.12 -0.28 -15.30
N TRP A 94 32.34 0.13 -14.30
CA TRP A 94 31.05 -0.45 -13.98
C TRP A 94 30.00 -0.19 -15.07
N GLU A 95 29.89 1.04 -15.58
CA GLU A 95 29.00 1.42 -16.69
C GLU A 95 29.34 0.67 -17.98
N THR A 96 30.63 0.43 -18.24
CA THR A 96 31.09 -0.35 -19.39
C THR A 96 30.72 -1.84 -19.27
N GLN A 97 30.66 -2.37 -18.05
CA GLN A 97 30.33 -3.77 -17.77
C GLN A 97 28.81 -4.00 -17.60
N ASN A 98 28.05 -2.97 -17.25
CA ASN A 98 26.61 -2.98 -17.05
C ASN A 98 25.99 -1.81 -17.84
N PRO A 99 25.84 -1.94 -19.17
CA PRO A 99 25.18 -0.90 -19.93
C PRO A 99 23.74 -0.76 -19.42
N PRO A 100 23.23 0.47 -19.21
CA PRO A 100 21.85 0.66 -18.80
C PRO A 100 20.91 0.00 -19.81
N ALA A 101 19.82 -0.57 -19.30
CA ALA A 101 18.68 -1.00 -20.10
C ALA A 101 18.35 0.07 -21.15
N GLN A 102 18.21 -0.32 -22.42
CA GLN A 102 17.84 0.65 -23.45
C GLN A 102 16.55 1.36 -23.04
N TYR A 103 16.65 2.67 -22.81
CA TYR A 103 15.50 3.52 -22.56
C TYR A 103 14.49 3.35 -23.70
N PRO A 104 13.18 3.31 -23.41
CA PRO A 104 12.18 3.21 -24.46
C PRO A 104 12.34 4.37 -25.44
N GLU A 105 12.36 4.04 -26.72
CA GLU A 105 12.38 5.05 -27.76
C GLU A 105 10.96 5.61 -27.94
N LEU A 106 10.82 6.93 -27.83
CA LEU A 106 9.56 7.58 -28.19
C LEU A 106 9.46 7.65 -29.71
N ARG A 107 8.44 6.98 -30.26
CA ARG A 107 8.18 6.93 -31.70
C ARG A 107 6.75 7.38 -31.99
N GLY A 108 6.54 8.10 -33.08
CA GLY A 108 5.22 8.28 -33.67
C GLY A 108 4.94 7.08 -34.57
N LEU A 109 3.84 6.36 -34.31
CA LEU A 109 3.41 5.22 -35.12
C LEU A 109 1.99 5.43 -35.60
N ASN A 110 1.67 4.87 -36.77
CA ASN A 110 0.29 4.78 -37.18
C ASN A 110 -0.41 3.69 -36.35
N LEU A 111 -1.63 3.97 -35.89
CA LEU A 111 -2.42 3.06 -35.05
C LEU A 111 -2.69 1.71 -35.74
N GLY A 112 -2.73 1.70 -37.08
CA GLY A 112 -2.85 0.49 -37.89
C GLY A 112 -1.59 -0.38 -37.92
N GLU A 113 -0.42 0.16 -37.57
CA GLU A 113 0.85 -0.57 -37.43
C GLU A 113 1.01 -1.22 -36.05
N ILE A 114 0.10 -0.94 -35.12
CA ILE A 114 0.14 -1.47 -33.74
C ILE A 114 -0.67 -2.77 -33.67
N THR A 115 0.03 -3.85 -33.32
CA THR A 115 -0.59 -5.19 -33.20
C THR A 115 -1.26 -5.36 -31.83
N ARG A 116 -2.60 -5.37 -31.82
CA ARG A 116 -3.42 -5.58 -30.61
C ARG A 116 -3.65 -7.07 -30.32
N ASP A 117 -2.58 -7.79 -29.98
CA ASP A 117 -2.68 -9.22 -29.68
C ASP A 117 -3.49 -9.49 -28.39
N LEU A 118 -4.47 -10.39 -28.47
CA LEU A 118 -5.35 -10.75 -27.33
C LEU A 118 -4.58 -11.41 -26.18
N SER A 119 -3.46 -12.07 -26.47
CA SER A 119 -2.58 -12.63 -25.46
C SER A 119 -1.91 -11.55 -24.59
N CYS A 120 -1.78 -10.32 -25.08
CA CYS A 120 -1.25 -9.19 -24.33
C CYS A 120 -2.32 -8.42 -23.53
N GLN A 121 -3.60 -8.77 -23.61
CA GLN A 121 -4.65 -8.12 -22.83
C GLN A 121 -4.87 -8.86 -21.48
N PRO A 122 -4.39 -8.33 -20.34
CA PRO A 122 -4.58 -8.95 -19.04
C PRO A 122 -5.98 -8.72 -18.44
N ARG A 123 -6.74 -7.70 -18.90
CA ARG A 123 -8.05 -7.38 -18.33
C ARG A 123 -9.11 -8.36 -18.82
N VAL A 124 -9.98 -8.77 -17.90
CA VAL A 124 -11.07 -9.73 -18.18
C VAL A 124 -12.11 -9.13 -19.12
N LYS A 125 -12.33 -7.82 -19.02
CA LYS A 125 -13.28 -7.08 -19.86
C LYS A 125 -12.82 -5.66 -20.15
N MET A 126 -13.07 -5.19 -21.35
CA MET A 126 -12.90 -3.79 -21.73
C MET A 126 -14.06 -2.93 -21.20
N ASP A 127 -13.71 -1.74 -20.71
CA ASP A 127 -14.68 -0.76 -20.22
C ASP A 127 -15.00 0.23 -21.35
N VAL A 128 -16.12 -0.01 -22.03
CA VAL A 128 -16.58 0.81 -23.15
C VAL A 128 -16.91 2.24 -22.72
N ALA A 129 -17.39 2.45 -21.49
CA ALA A 129 -17.69 3.79 -20.99
C ALA A 129 -16.40 4.57 -20.76
N HIS A 130 -15.33 3.91 -20.28
CA HIS A 130 -14.02 4.54 -20.17
C HIS A 130 -13.41 4.87 -21.53
N ILE A 131 -13.51 3.97 -22.51
CA ILE A 131 -13.06 4.23 -23.89
C ILE A 131 -13.77 5.47 -24.46
N LYS A 132 -15.08 5.59 -24.22
CA LYS A 132 -15.86 6.76 -24.67
C LYS A 132 -15.36 8.07 -24.05
N ARG A 133 -15.09 8.08 -22.74
CA ARG A 133 -14.53 9.26 -22.05
C ARG A 133 -13.14 9.63 -22.58
N LEU A 134 -12.30 8.64 -22.86
CA LEU A 134 -10.98 8.87 -23.45
C LEU A 134 -11.08 9.42 -24.88
N ALA A 135 -12.01 8.90 -25.69
CA ALA A 135 -12.25 9.41 -27.04
C ALA A 135 -12.75 10.87 -27.03
N GLU A 136 -13.68 11.20 -26.11
CA GLU A 136 -14.13 12.58 -25.89
C GLU A 136 -12.98 13.50 -25.49
N ALA A 137 -12.07 13.05 -24.60
CA ALA A 137 -10.88 13.81 -24.22
C ALA A 137 -9.93 14.04 -25.42
N ILE A 138 -9.74 13.04 -26.28
CA ILE A 138 -8.94 13.16 -27.51
C ILE A 138 -9.58 14.18 -28.47
N GLU A 139 -10.90 14.13 -28.65
CA GLU A 139 -11.65 15.10 -29.48
C GLU A 139 -11.55 16.53 -28.95
N GLU A 140 -11.45 16.71 -27.62
CA GLU A 140 -11.19 17.99 -26.96
C GLU A 140 -9.73 18.47 -27.06
N GLY A 141 -8.85 17.66 -27.67
CA GLY A 141 -7.43 17.98 -27.87
C GLY A 141 -6.55 17.67 -26.66
N ILE A 142 -7.01 16.83 -25.72
CA ILE A 142 -6.20 16.38 -24.59
C ILE A 142 -5.25 15.27 -25.07
N GLU A 143 -3.94 15.51 -24.92
CA GLU A 143 -2.92 14.50 -25.17
C GLU A 143 -2.94 13.43 -24.08
N LEU A 144 -3.06 12.16 -24.47
CA LEU A 144 -2.99 11.04 -23.56
C LEU A 144 -1.53 10.55 -23.42
N GLU A 145 -1.25 9.84 -22.33
CA GLU A 145 0.03 9.15 -22.16
C GLU A 145 0.31 8.21 -23.36
N PRO A 146 1.58 8.10 -23.78
CA PRO A 146 1.97 7.20 -24.88
C PRO A 146 1.50 5.76 -24.66
N LEU A 147 1.23 5.05 -25.77
CA LEU A 147 1.04 3.60 -25.74
C LEU A 147 2.39 2.91 -25.50
N VAL A 148 2.38 1.69 -24.96
CA VAL A 148 3.61 0.90 -24.81
C VAL A 148 3.58 -0.25 -25.81
N VAL A 149 4.61 -0.34 -26.65
CA VAL A 149 4.73 -1.37 -27.69
C VAL A 149 6.09 -2.06 -27.63
N PHE A 150 6.12 -3.34 -28.03
CA PHE A 150 7.32 -4.17 -28.04
C PHE A 150 7.57 -4.77 -29.42
N GLY A 151 8.86 -4.85 -29.77
CA GLY A 151 9.33 -5.55 -30.96
C GLY A 151 9.02 -4.86 -32.28
N GLU A 152 9.50 -5.45 -33.37
CA GLU A 152 9.34 -4.90 -34.72
C GLU A 152 7.86 -4.93 -35.20
N GLU A 153 7.07 -5.89 -34.72
CA GLU A 153 5.64 -6.01 -35.02
C GLU A 153 4.75 -5.10 -34.15
N ASN A 154 5.36 -4.25 -33.31
CA ASN A 154 4.70 -3.26 -32.45
C ASN A 154 3.56 -3.87 -31.60
N PHE A 155 3.86 -4.94 -30.87
CA PHE A 155 2.88 -5.58 -30.00
C PHE A 155 2.47 -4.65 -28.86
N LEU A 156 1.17 -4.35 -28.76
CA LEU A 156 0.64 -3.49 -27.71
C LEU A 156 0.71 -4.20 -26.35
N ALA A 157 1.49 -3.66 -25.42
CA ALA A 157 1.66 -4.19 -24.07
C ALA A 157 0.89 -3.37 -23.01
N ASP A 158 0.76 -2.05 -23.21
CA ASP A 158 -0.06 -1.18 -22.35
C ASP A 158 -0.81 -0.10 -23.16
N GLY A 159 -1.96 0.31 -22.65
CA GLY A 159 -2.79 1.35 -23.26
C GLY A 159 -3.91 0.81 -24.15
N PHE A 160 -4.40 -0.42 -23.95
CA PHE A 160 -5.52 -0.96 -24.74
C PHE A 160 -6.76 -0.05 -24.76
N HIS A 161 -7.18 0.51 -23.62
CA HIS A 161 -8.30 1.46 -23.60
C HIS A 161 -8.00 2.74 -24.39
N ARG A 162 -6.74 3.22 -24.35
CA ARG A 162 -6.29 4.38 -25.12
C ARG A 162 -6.24 4.08 -26.62
N SER A 163 -5.74 2.90 -27.03
CA SER A 163 -5.68 2.52 -28.44
C SER A 163 -7.07 2.41 -29.06
N PHE A 164 -8.05 1.85 -28.35
CA PHE A 164 -9.45 1.86 -28.81
C PHE A 164 -10.10 3.26 -28.76
N ALA A 165 -9.62 4.15 -27.90
CA ALA A 165 -10.10 5.53 -27.86
C ALA A 165 -9.59 6.34 -29.06
N TYR A 166 -8.30 6.20 -29.42
CA TYR A 166 -7.73 6.79 -30.64
C TYR A 166 -8.45 6.28 -31.91
N ASP A 167 -8.70 4.96 -31.97
CA ASP A 167 -9.45 4.30 -33.04
C ASP A 167 -10.86 4.90 -33.19
N ARG A 168 -11.52 5.17 -32.05
CA ARG A 168 -12.86 5.76 -32.00
C ARG A 168 -12.86 7.24 -32.38
N ALA A 169 -11.83 7.99 -31.99
CA ALA A 169 -11.67 9.41 -32.31
C ALA A 169 -11.17 9.65 -33.76
N GLY A 170 -10.79 8.58 -34.48
CA GLY A 170 -10.25 8.68 -35.84
C GLY A 170 -8.85 9.29 -35.90
N VAL A 171 -8.09 9.21 -34.81
CA VAL A 171 -6.70 9.65 -34.74
C VAL A 171 -5.80 8.48 -35.12
N GLU A 172 -5.12 8.60 -36.25
CA GLU A 172 -4.27 7.54 -36.79
C GLU A 172 -2.84 7.63 -36.29
N ASP A 173 -2.28 8.83 -36.10
CA ASP A 173 -0.91 8.99 -35.62
C ASP A 173 -0.87 9.12 -34.09
N VAL A 174 -0.21 8.17 -33.43
CA VAL A 174 -0.14 8.10 -31.96
C VAL A 174 1.30 8.00 -31.47
N MET A 175 1.56 8.59 -30.31
CA MET A 175 2.86 8.46 -29.65
C MET A 175 2.96 7.14 -28.89
N VAL A 176 4.08 6.44 -29.07
CA VAL A 176 4.37 5.19 -28.38
C VAL A 176 5.73 5.22 -27.71
N ARG A 177 5.84 4.53 -26.57
CA ARG A 177 7.12 4.06 -26.00
C ARG A 177 7.40 2.70 -26.60
N TRP A 178 8.38 2.66 -27.49
CA TRP A 178 8.83 1.46 -28.16
C TRP A 178 9.98 0.82 -27.39
N TYR A 179 9.84 -0.47 -27.11
CA TYR A 179 10.88 -1.29 -26.50
C TYR A 179 11.32 -2.37 -27.50
N PRO A 180 12.62 -2.66 -27.61
CA PRO A 180 13.07 -3.88 -28.29
C PRO A 180 12.54 -5.11 -27.53
N GLY A 181 12.16 -6.16 -28.25
CA GLY A 181 11.69 -7.39 -27.62
C GLY A 181 10.77 -8.21 -28.50
N THR A 182 10.15 -9.21 -27.89
CA THR A 182 9.26 -10.17 -28.55
C THR A 182 7.81 -10.01 -28.06
N LEU A 183 6.89 -10.76 -28.69
CA LEU A 183 5.52 -10.91 -28.17
C LEU A 183 5.52 -11.40 -26.71
N ARG A 184 6.50 -12.21 -26.30
CA ARG A 184 6.56 -12.73 -24.92
C ARG A 184 6.90 -11.65 -23.92
N ASP A 185 7.79 -10.73 -24.29
CA ASP A 185 8.12 -9.57 -23.46
C ASP A 185 6.91 -8.63 -23.34
N ALA A 186 6.18 -8.42 -24.44
CA ALA A 186 4.93 -7.66 -24.46
C ALA A 186 3.87 -8.26 -23.50
N GLN A 187 3.68 -9.59 -23.57
CA GLN A 187 2.78 -10.31 -22.68
C GLN A 187 3.22 -10.16 -21.22
N LEU A 188 4.50 -10.40 -20.92
CA LEU A 188 5.03 -10.33 -19.56
C LEU A 188 4.86 -8.93 -18.97
N TYR A 189 5.19 -7.88 -19.74
CA TYR A 189 4.99 -6.48 -19.36
C TYR A 189 3.52 -6.18 -19.03
N SER A 190 2.61 -6.66 -19.89
CA SER A 190 1.16 -6.42 -19.72
C SER A 190 0.62 -6.93 -18.38
N LEU A 191 1.16 -8.03 -17.82
CA LEU A 191 0.68 -8.64 -16.58
C LEU A 191 0.89 -7.75 -15.34
N GLY A 192 1.90 -6.86 -15.40
CA GLY A 192 2.19 -5.85 -14.37
C GLY A 192 1.68 -4.46 -14.71
N ALA A 193 1.39 -4.18 -15.98
CA ALA A 193 0.92 -2.89 -16.45
C ALA A 193 -0.35 -2.42 -15.71
N ASN A 194 -0.51 -1.11 -15.55
CA ASN A 194 -1.64 -0.46 -14.86
C ASN A 194 -1.75 -0.71 -13.34
N ALA A 195 -0.71 -1.20 -12.65
CA ALA A 195 -0.73 -1.25 -11.18
C ALA A 195 -0.29 0.07 -10.52
N GLU A 196 0.68 0.78 -11.11
CA GLU A 196 1.21 2.05 -10.56
C GLU A 196 0.77 3.29 -11.35
N HIS A 197 0.45 3.16 -12.65
CA HIS A 197 0.45 4.32 -13.54
C HIS A 197 -0.89 5.02 -13.81
N GLN A 198 -2.07 4.51 -13.42
CA GLN A 198 -3.33 5.21 -13.77
C GLN A 198 -4.39 5.23 -12.65
N ILE A 199 -4.60 6.43 -12.11
CA ILE A 199 -5.68 6.81 -11.17
C ILE A 199 -7.08 6.65 -11.80
N LEU A 200 -7.18 6.67 -13.14
CA LEU A 200 -8.47 6.77 -13.85
C LEU A 200 -9.23 5.44 -14.01
N LEU A 201 -8.55 4.28 -14.06
CA LEU A 201 -9.23 2.98 -14.10
C LEU A 201 -8.36 1.87 -13.47
N PRO A 202 -8.41 1.67 -12.14
CA PRO A 202 -7.62 0.65 -11.46
C PRO A 202 -7.99 -0.76 -11.92
N ARG A 203 -7.03 -1.69 -11.89
CA ARG A 203 -7.28 -3.11 -12.13
C ARG A 203 -8.28 -3.67 -11.12
N SER A 204 -9.30 -4.38 -11.60
CA SER A 204 -10.25 -5.08 -10.73
C SER A 204 -9.60 -6.31 -10.07
N ASN A 205 -10.23 -6.85 -9.03
CA ASN A 205 -9.77 -8.10 -8.42
C ASN A 205 -9.79 -9.28 -9.41
N ALA A 206 -10.72 -9.26 -10.38
CA ALA A 206 -10.77 -10.25 -11.45
C ALA A 206 -9.57 -10.11 -12.40
N ASP A 207 -9.17 -8.89 -12.75
CA ASP A 207 -8.00 -8.62 -13.59
C ASP A 207 -6.70 -9.07 -12.89
N LYS A 208 -6.55 -8.74 -11.60
CA LYS A 208 -5.40 -9.17 -10.78
C LYS A 208 -5.31 -10.70 -10.71
N ARG A 209 -6.45 -11.38 -10.52
CA ARG A 209 -6.52 -12.84 -10.51
C ARG A 209 -6.16 -13.42 -11.88
N ASN A 210 -6.68 -12.84 -12.96
CA ASN A 210 -6.40 -13.28 -14.33
C ASN A 210 -4.91 -13.17 -14.67
N ALA A 211 -4.26 -12.07 -14.30
CA ALA A 211 -2.82 -11.88 -14.52
C ALA A 211 -1.99 -12.98 -13.83
N VAL A 212 -2.27 -13.28 -12.55
CA VAL A 212 -1.56 -14.33 -11.81
C VAL A 212 -1.86 -15.71 -12.38
N VAL A 213 -3.12 -16.01 -12.71
CA VAL A 213 -3.51 -17.31 -13.29
C VAL A 213 -2.80 -17.54 -14.62
N ARG A 214 -2.65 -16.51 -15.47
CA ARG A 214 -1.88 -16.61 -16.72
C ARG A 214 -0.42 -16.99 -16.47
N MET A 215 0.24 -16.40 -15.47
CA MET A 215 1.60 -16.81 -15.09
C MET A 215 1.66 -18.24 -14.56
N LEU A 216 0.67 -18.67 -13.79
CA LEU A 216 0.62 -20.02 -13.22
C LEU A 216 0.28 -21.11 -14.25
N GLN A 217 -0.37 -20.75 -15.36
CA GLN A 217 -0.71 -21.67 -16.45
C GLN A 217 0.36 -21.75 -17.54
N ASP A 218 1.25 -20.76 -17.60
CA ASP A 218 2.36 -20.74 -18.56
C ASP A 218 3.48 -21.69 -18.11
N SER A 219 3.97 -22.54 -19.01
CA SER A 219 4.99 -23.55 -18.70
C SER A 219 6.30 -22.98 -18.18
N GLU A 220 6.65 -21.76 -18.58
CA GLU A 220 7.89 -21.11 -18.18
C GLU A 220 7.71 -20.33 -16.88
N TRP A 221 6.68 -19.48 -16.83
CA TRP A 221 6.42 -18.61 -15.69
C TRP A 221 5.85 -19.34 -14.47
N ALA A 222 5.21 -20.50 -14.66
CA ALA A 222 4.72 -21.31 -13.54
C ALA A 222 5.88 -21.81 -12.65
N GLY A 223 7.08 -21.97 -13.22
CA GLY A 223 8.30 -22.36 -12.51
C GLY A 223 8.93 -21.24 -11.67
N TRP A 224 8.45 -20.00 -11.79
CA TRP A 224 8.91 -18.87 -11.01
C TRP A 224 8.41 -18.96 -9.55
N SER A 225 9.18 -18.42 -8.62
CA SER A 225 8.76 -18.29 -7.22
C SER A 225 7.50 -17.42 -7.07
N ASP A 226 6.71 -17.67 -6.03
CA ASP A 226 5.52 -16.85 -5.73
C ASP A 226 5.88 -15.36 -5.54
N GLY A 227 7.07 -15.06 -5.01
CA GLY A 227 7.56 -13.70 -4.87
C GLY A 227 7.87 -13.03 -6.20
N ALA A 228 8.48 -13.76 -7.14
CA ALA A 228 8.77 -13.26 -8.48
C ALA A 228 7.48 -12.98 -9.28
N ILE A 229 6.51 -13.89 -9.22
CA ILE A 229 5.19 -13.70 -9.85
C ILE A 229 4.44 -12.53 -9.20
N ALA A 230 4.51 -12.41 -7.87
CA ALA A 230 3.90 -11.31 -7.14
C ALA A 230 4.47 -9.95 -7.55
N LYS A 231 5.80 -9.86 -7.68
CA LYS A 231 6.50 -8.66 -8.18
C LYS A 231 6.06 -8.34 -9.60
N GLN A 232 6.07 -9.33 -10.51
CA GLN A 232 5.66 -9.13 -11.90
C GLN A 232 4.21 -8.66 -12.03
N CYS A 233 3.28 -9.34 -11.37
CA CYS A 233 1.85 -9.01 -11.42
C CYS A 233 1.47 -7.80 -10.54
N ARG A 234 2.40 -7.29 -9.73
CA ARG A 234 2.20 -6.21 -8.75
C ARG A 234 1.02 -6.52 -7.80
N VAL A 235 1.10 -7.68 -7.17
CA VAL A 235 0.13 -8.21 -6.18
C VAL A 235 0.90 -8.74 -4.97
N SER A 236 0.20 -9.12 -3.90
CA SER A 236 0.86 -9.69 -2.72
C SER A 236 1.29 -11.14 -2.96
N GLN A 237 2.43 -11.54 -2.40
CA GLN A 237 2.90 -12.94 -2.44
C GLN A 237 1.87 -13.95 -1.89
N PRO A 238 1.16 -13.67 -0.77
CA PRO A 238 0.13 -14.58 -0.27
C PRO A 238 -1.03 -14.78 -1.24
N PHE A 239 -1.36 -13.77 -2.05
CA PHE A 239 -2.39 -13.88 -3.09
C PHE A 239 -1.97 -14.87 -4.18
N VAL A 240 -0.72 -14.83 -4.62
CA VAL A 240 -0.16 -15.81 -5.57
C VAL A 240 -0.15 -17.21 -4.98
N SER A 241 0.32 -17.37 -3.73
CA SER A 241 0.32 -18.68 -3.06
C SER A 241 -1.08 -19.28 -2.94
N LYS A 242 -2.10 -18.45 -2.68
CA LYS A 242 -3.50 -18.89 -2.65
C LYS A 242 -3.95 -19.40 -4.03
N LEU A 243 -3.72 -18.61 -5.09
CA LEU A 243 -4.13 -18.97 -6.44
C LEU A 243 -3.40 -20.21 -6.97
N ARG A 244 -2.13 -20.39 -6.62
CA ARG A 244 -1.36 -21.58 -6.97
C ARG A 244 -1.95 -22.85 -6.35
N LYS A 245 -2.32 -22.80 -5.06
CA LYS A 245 -3.00 -23.93 -4.39
C LYS A 245 -4.36 -24.24 -5.02
N GLU A 246 -5.08 -23.23 -5.49
CA GLU A 246 -6.36 -23.41 -6.19
C GLU A 246 -6.20 -23.97 -7.61
N ALA A 247 -5.03 -23.80 -8.23
CA ALA A 247 -4.72 -24.28 -9.58
C ALA A 247 -4.14 -25.71 -9.62
N GLU A 248 -3.61 -26.21 -8.50
CA GLU A 248 -3.16 -27.60 -8.38
C GLU A 248 -4.39 -28.54 -8.29
N PRO A 249 -4.56 -29.52 -9.20
CA PRO A 249 -5.67 -30.47 -9.10
C PRO A 249 -5.53 -31.28 -7.82
N THR A 250 -6.65 -31.63 -7.19
CA THR A 250 -6.80 -32.40 -5.96
C THR A 250 -6.17 -33.80 -6.09
N GLN A 251 -4.85 -33.85 -6.05
CA GLN A 251 -4.02 -35.00 -5.79
C GLN A 251 -3.03 -34.52 -4.75
N ASN A 252 -3.03 -35.21 -3.62
CA ASN A 252 -2.15 -34.97 -2.49
C ASN A 252 -0.71 -35.38 -2.86
N VAL A 253 -0.16 -34.76 -3.90
CA VAL A 253 1.21 -34.90 -4.35
C VAL A 253 1.86 -33.57 -4.06
N MET A 254 2.45 -33.47 -2.87
CA MET A 254 3.47 -32.47 -2.59
C MET A 254 4.55 -32.63 -3.65
N SER A 255 4.52 -31.82 -4.71
CA SER A 255 5.56 -31.86 -5.72
C SER A 255 6.82 -31.24 -5.12
N SER A 256 7.75 -32.09 -4.71
CA SER A 256 9.16 -31.70 -4.64
C SER A 256 9.57 -31.24 -6.04
N GLY A 257 9.89 -29.96 -6.17
CA GLY A 257 10.27 -29.38 -7.45
C GLY A 257 11.30 -28.28 -7.28
N GLU A 258 12.18 -28.18 -8.26
CA GLU A 258 13.08 -27.06 -8.48
C GLU A 258 12.28 -25.83 -8.86
N ARG A 259 12.49 -24.71 -8.15
CA ARG A 259 11.89 -23.42 -8.52
C ARG A 259 12.97 -22.41 -8.84
N LYS A 260 12.76 -21.66 -9.91
CA LYS A 260 13.67 -20.61 -10.35
C LYS A 260 13.32 -19.30 -9.66
N TYR A 261 14.35 -18.62 -9.19
CA TYR A 261 14.25 -17.24 -8.72
C TYR A 261 15.53 -16.52 -9.09
N SER A 262 15.40 -15.25 -9.46
CA SER A 262 16.55 -14.37 -9.63
C SER A 262 16.83 -13.70 -8.29
N ARG A 263 18.07 -13.84 -7.84
CA ARG A 263 18.64 -13.08 -6.73
C ARG A 263 20.02 -12.65 -7.19
N ASN A 264 20.27 -11.35 -7.19
CA ASN A 264 21.55 -10.77 -7.55
C ASN A 264 21.98 -11.12 -9.00
N GLY A 265 21.10 -10.83 -9.97
CA GLY A 265 21.35 -11.04 -11.40
C GLY A 265 21.62 -12.49 -11.83
N LYS A 266 21.52 -13.47 -10.93
CA LYS A 266 21.78 -14.88 -11.20
C LYS A 266 20.53 -15.70 -11.01
N THR A 267 20.14 -16.44 -12.05
CA THR A 267 19.08 -17.46 -11.96
C THR A 267 19.54 -18.57 -11.03
N GLN A 268 18.99 -18.62 -9.82
CA GLN A 268 19.24 -19.69 -8.85
C GLN A 268 18.07 -20.66 -8.82
N VAL A 269 18.42 -21.95 -8.66
CA VAL A 269 17.45 -23.02 -8.49
C VAL A 269 17.31 -23.30 -7.00
N MET A 270 16.13 -23.00 -6.44
CA MET A 270 15.81 -23.40 -5.07
C MET A 270 15.26 -24.82 -5.10
N GLN A 271 15.94 -25.74 -4.40
CA GLN A 271 15.38 -27.03 -4.04
C GLN A 271 14.40 -26.80 -2.90
N ILE A 272 13.11 -27.06 -3.14
CA ILE A 272 12.14 -27.09 -2.04
C ILE A 272 12.41 -28.35 -1.23
N ARG A 273 13.15 -28.20 -0.13
CA ARG A 273 13.23 -29.26 0.88
C ARG A 273 11.84 -29.45 1.45
N GLN A 274 11.38 -30.69 1.51
CA GLN A 274 10.25 -31.04 2.37
C GLN A 274 10.53 -30.44 3.74
N ARG A 275 9.68 -29.52 4.19
CA ARG A 275 9.65 -29.19 5.61
C ARG A 275 9.42 -30.54 6.29
N LYS A 276 10.37 -30.99 7.11
CA LYS A 276 10.04 -31.97 8.15
C LYS A 276 8.94 -31.30 8.95
N VAL A 277 7.71 -31.72 8.70
CA VAL A 277 6.66 -31.62 9.70
C VAL A 277 7.26 -32.37 10.88
N PHE A 278 7.70 -31.65 11.91
CA PHE A 278 7.91 -32.28 13.19
C PHE A 278 6.59 -32.97 13.50
N ALA A 279 6.62 -34.31 13.53
CA ALA A 279 5.47 -35.06 14.01
C ALA A 279 5.10 -34.45 15.36
N PRO A 280 3.82 -34.09 15.58
CA PRO A 280 3.42 -33.57 16.87
C PRO A 280 3.77 -34.65 17.90
N ASP A 281 4.58 -34.28 18.88
CA ASP A 281 4.77 -35.10 20.06
C ASP A 281 3.39 -35.27 20.71
N VAL A 282 3.01 -36.53 20.91
CA VAL A 282 1.70 -36.92 21.38
C VAL A 282 1.69 -36.75 22.89
N SER A 283 1.49 -35.51 23.33
CA SER A 283 0.84 -35.22 24.60
C SER A 283 -0.44 -34.44 24.30
N GLN A 284 -1.45 -35.18 23.85
CA GLN A 284 -2.81 -34.67 23.80
C GLN A 284 -3.28 -34.39 25.23
N GLU A 285 -3.18 -33.14 25.66
CA GLU A 285 -4.13 -32.61 26.62
C GLU A 285 -5.29 -31.99 25.83
N ASN A 286 -6.47 -32.57 26.08
CA ASN A 286 -7.75 -32.35 25.44
C ASN A 286 -8.04 -30.86 25.11
N LYS A 287 -8.02 -30.49 23.82
CA LYS A 287 -8.70 -29.28 23.34
C LYS A 287 -10.11 -29.65 22.87
N PRO A 288 -11.17 -28.94 23.32
CA PRO A 288 -12.54 -29.24 22.91
C PRO A 288 -12.75 -29.00 21.40
N GLU A 289 -13.39 -29.97 20.74
CA GLU A 289 -13.64 -30.03 19.28
C GLU A 289 -14.54 -28.92 18.70
N ASP A 290 -15.08 -28.02 19.52
CA ASP A 290 -16.10 -27.03 19.12
C ASP A 290 -15.56 -25.61 18.78
N SER A 291 -14.26 -25.46 18.55
CA SER A 291 -13.71 -24.13 18.22
C SER A 291 -13.84 -23.82 16.72
N PRO A 292 -14.48 -22.71 16.32
CA PRO A 292 -14.56 -22.33 14.90
C PRO A 292 -13.17 -22.13 14.28
N PRO A 293 -13.02 -22.33 12.95
CA PRO A 293 -11.74 -22.16 12.28
C PRO A 293 -11.18 -20.75 12.47
N TRP A 294 -9.89 -20.66 12.80
CA TRP A 294 -9.18 -19.41 13.08
C TRP A 294 -9.27 -18.41 11.92
N ASN A 295 -9.68 -17.17 12.23
CA ASN A 295 -9.80 -16.05 11.29
C ASN A 295 -8.60 -15.09 11.44
N PRO A 296 -8.03 -14.51 10.37
CA PRO A 296 -7.06 -13.42 10.46
C PRO A 296 -7.49 -12.19 11.29
N ASP A 297 -8.77 -12.04 11.64
CA ASP A 297 -9.25 -11.03 12.58
C ASP A 297 -9.16 -11.45 14.06
N ASP A 298 -8.71 -12.68 14.32
CA ASP A 298 -8.61 -13.28 15.64
C ASP A 298 -7.24 -13.11 16.30
N TRP A 299 -6.41 -12.18 15.80
CA TRP A 299 -5.08 -11.96 16.36
C TRP A 299 -5.16 -11.51 17.81
N GLU A 300 -4.48 -12.25 18.68
CA GLU A 300 -4.33 -11.91 20.08
C GLU A 300 -3.13 -10.96 20.27
N THR A 301 -3.30 -9.95 21.11
CA THR A 301 -2.24 -8.98 21.43
C THR A 301 -1.17 -9.64 22.31
N PRO A 302 0.12 -9.51 21.98
CA PRO A 302 1.21 -9.98 22.84
C PRO A 302 1.30 -9.20 24.15
N ASP A 303 1.78 -9.86 25.20
CA ASP A 303 1.82 -9.31 26.57
C ASP A 303 2.60 -8.00 26.67
N ASN A 304 3.75 -7.91 26.02
CA ASN A 304 4.59 -6.69 26.02
C ASN A 304 3.86 -5.50 25.35
N VAL A 305 3.05 -5.75 24.33
CA VAL A 305 2.27 -4.71 23.64
C VAL A 305 1.08 -4.30 24.51
N ALA A 306 0.37 -5.27 25.08
CA ALA A 306 -0.76 -5.02 25.97
C ALA A 306 -0.35 -4.24 27.23
N GLU A 307 0.80 -4.58 27.82
CA GLU A 307 1.38 -3.84 28.94
C GLU A 307 1.78 -2.41 28.53
N ALA A 308 2.37 -2.22 27.34
CA ALA A 308 2.69 -0.88 26.86
C ALA A 308 1.43 -0.03 26.62
N MET A 309 0.35 -0.63 26.11
CA MET A 309 -0.94 0.03 25.95
C MET A 309 -1.54 0.45 27.30
N SER A 310 -1.40 -0.36 28.36
CA SER A 310 -1.95 0.01 29.67
C SER A 310 -1.24 1.22 30.31
N ARG A 311 0.01 1.48 29.94
CA ARG A 311 0.77 2.69 30.38
C ARG A 311 0.24 3.99 29.77
N LEU A 312 -0.60 3.91 28.73
CA LEU A 312 -1.25 5.07 28.10
C LEU A 312 -2.58 5.47 28.76
N ILE A 313 -3.00 4.74 29.79
CA ILE A 313 -4.23 5.02 30.55
C ILE A 313 -3.99 6.21 31.46
N LEU A 314 -4.87 7.20 31.38
CA LEU A 314 -4.83 8.41 32.17
C LEU A 314 -5.52 8.21 33.52
N PRO A 315 -5.16 8.98 34.56
CA PRO A 315 -5.89 9.00 35.82
C PRO A 315 -7.38 9.38 35.68
N SER A 316 -7.73 10.12 34.62
CA SER A 316 -9.10 10.51 34.27
C SER A 316 -9.92 9.39 33.61
N ASP A 317 -9.29 8.30 33.14
CA ASP A 317 -9.99 7.18 32.51
C ASP A 317 -10.64 6.29 33.58
N ARG A 318 -11.87 6.63 33.98
CA ARG A 318 -12.59 5.92 35.05
C ARG A 318 -13.43 4.78 34.53
N ARG A 319 -14.10 4.99 33.39
CA ARG A 319 -14.92 3.99 32.71
C ARG A 319 -14.23 3.58 31.41
N ILE A 320 -13.84 2.31 31.31
CA ILE A 320 -13.06 1.77 30.20
C ILE A 320 -13.87 0.71 29.46
N LEU A 321 -13.90 0.81 28.14
CA LEU A 321 -14.50 -0.19 27.25
C LEU A 321 -13.42 -0.88 26.41
N GLU A 322 -13.40 -2.21 26.43
CA GLU A 322 -12.62 -3.03 25.50
C GLU A 322 -13.59 -3.78 24.57
N PRO A 323 -13.84 -3.27 23.35
CA PRO A 323 -14.93 -3.75 22.50
C PRO A 323 -14.62 -5.06 21.75
N SER A 324 -13.35 -5.49 21.75
CA SER A 324 -12.84 -6.71 21.11
C SER A 324 -11.86 -7.44 22.04
N ALA A 325 -12.35 -7.80 23.24
CA ALA A 325 -11.49 -8.23 24.33
C ALA A 325 -10.81 -9.59 24.13
N GLY A 326 -11.30 -10.42 23.19
CA GLY A 326 -10.71 -11.71 22.89
C GLY A 326 -10.65 -12.59 24.14
N THR A 327 -9.48 -13.19 24.37
CA THR A 327 -9.17 -13.99 25.56
C THR A 327 -8.75 -13.12 26.77
N GLY A 328 -8.88 -11.78 26.69
CA GLY A 328 -8.52 -10.84 27.75
C GLY A 328 -7.04 -10.44 27.78
N GLN A 329 -6.36 -10.46 26.64
CA GLN A 329 -4.92 -10.17 26.57
C GLN A 329 -4.57 -8.72 26.89
N ILE A 330 -5.40 -7.76 26.48
CA ILE A 330 -5.27 -6.37 26.92
C ILE A 330 -5.95 -6.21 28.28
N ALA A 331 -7.19 -6.73 28.44
CA ALA A 331 -7.97 -6.70 29.68
C ALA A 331 -7.20 -7.00 30.97
N LYS A 332 -6.28 -7.97 30.94
CA LYS A 332 -5.52 -8.41 32.12
C LYS A 332 -4.49 -7.39 32.63
N PHE A 333 -4.07 -6.45 31.78
CA PHE A 333 -3.16 -5.37 32.15
C PHE A 333 -3.87 -4.05 32.46
N LEU A 334 -5.19 -3.98 32.24
CA LEU A 334 -5.98 -2.79 32.55
C LEU A 334 -6.17 -2.65 34.07
N PRO A 335 -6.20 -1.42 34.62
CA PRO A 335 -6.28 -1.22 36.06
C PRO A 335 -7.59 -1.78 36.65
N CYS A 336 -7.47 -2.58 37.69
CA CYS A 336 -8.61 -3.27 38.32
C CYS A 336 -9.51 -2.37 39.18
N ASP A 337 -9.09 -1.13 39.46
CA ASP A 337 -9.84 -0.12 40.21
C ASP A 337 -10.75 0.75 39.31
N ARG A 338 -10.93 0.35 38.04
CA ARG A 338 -11.72 1.06 37.02
C ARG A 338 -13.00 0.29 36.70
N ASP A 339 -14.02 1.00 36.22
CA ASP A 339 -15.22 0.38 35.64
C ASP A 339 -14.89 -0.14 34.24
N LEU A 340 -14.30 -1.34 34.20
CA LEU A 340 -13.90 -2.03 32.97
C LEU A 340 -15.06 -2.87 32.42
N VAL A 341 -15.40 -2.64 31.15
CA VAL A 341 -16.35 -3.46 30.39
C VAL A 341 -15.63 -4.09 29.21
N CYS A 342 -15.60 -5.43 29.17
CA CYS A 342 -15.01 -6.20 28.08
C CYS A 342 -16.12 -6.82 27.22
N VAL A 343 -16.02 -6.69 25.90
CA VAL A 343 -16.97 -7.26 24.94
C VAL A 343 -16.25 -8.30 24.09
N GLU A 344 -16.83 -9.48 23.99
CA GLU A 344 -16.32 -10.53 23.11
C GLU A 344 -17.48 -11.34 22.52
N GLN A 345 -17.50 -11.52 21.20
CA GLN A 345 -18.59 -12.24 20.52
C GLN A 345 -18.43 -13.76 20.58
N ASN A 346 -17.19 -14.26 20.58
CA ASN A 346 -16.89 -15.69 20.64
C ASN A 346 -17.03 -16.20 22.08
N THR A 347 -18.02 -17.07 22.32
CA THR A 347 -18.34 -17.60 23.65
C THR A 347 -17.16 -18.32 24.32
N SER A 348 -16.29 -18.99 23.55
CA SER A 348 -15.09 -19.66 24.09
C SER A 348 -14.06 -18.64 24.59
N ARG A 349 -13.75 -17.61 23.78
CA ARG A 349 -12.81 -16.55 24.17
C ARG A 349 -13.35 -15.72 25.34
N PHE A 350 -14.65 -15.41 25.30
CA PHE A 350 -15.38 -14.75 26.38
C PHE A 350 -15.21 -15.50 27.71
N SER A 351 -15.38 -16.84 27.69
CA SER A 351 -15.24 -17.66 28.90
C SER A 351 -13.81 -17.63 29.45
N GLN A 352 -12.80 -17.74 28.57
CA GLN A 352 -11.40 -17.63 28.95
C GLN A 352 -11.04 -16.25 29.50
N GLY A 353 -11.56 -15.18 28.89
CA GLY A 353 -11.29 -13.81 29.30
C GLY A 353 -11.82 -13.47 30.70
N LYS A 354 -12.99 -14.02 31.06
CA LYS A 354 -13.57 -13.87 32.41
C LYS A 354 -12.66 -14.37 33.52
N ASP A 355 -11.86 -15.40 33.24
CA ASP A 355 -10.91 -15.94 34.21
C ASP A 355 -9.62 -15.11 34.30
N ARG A 356 -9.31 -14.31 33.26
CA ARG A 356 -8.05 -13.53 33.17
C ARG A 356 -8.17 -12.08 33.62
N SER A 357 -9.36 -11.49 33.59
CA SER A 357 -9.58 -10.10 34.01
C SER A 357 -10.87 -9.95 34.82
N PRO A 358 -10.83 -9.24 35.97
CA PRO A 358 -11.99 -9.06 36.85
C PRO A 358 -13.04 -8.08 36.29
N GLY A 359 -12.87 -7.54 35.08
CA GLY A 359 -13.81 -6.64 34.43
C GLY A 359 -15.21 -7.24 34.20
N ARG A 360 -16.18 -6.39 33.87
CA ARG A 360 -17.51 -6.84 33.48
C ARG A 360 -17.50 -7.33 32.03
N TRP A 361 -17.74 -8.62 31.83
CA TRP A 361 -17.75 -9.22 30.48
C TRP A 361 -19.15 -9.31 29.89
N VAL A 362 -19.27 -8.96 28.60
CA VAL A 362 -20.50 -9.04 27.80
C VAL A 362 -20.26 -9.92 26.56
N ASN A 363 -21.01 -11.02 26.42
CA ASN A 363 -20.89 -11.93 25.27
C ASN A 363 -21.79 -11.46 24.12
N SER A 364 -21.31 -10.51 23.32
CA SER A 364 -22.08 -9.90 22.24
C SER A 364 -21.18 -9.39 21.12
N ARG A 365 -21.75 -9.17 19.93
CA ARG A 365 -21.08 -8.48 18.82
C ARG A 365 -21.05 -6.97 19.06
N PHE A 366 -19.91 -6.34 18.83
CA PHE A 366 -19.76 -4.88 18.81
C PHE A 366 -19.92 -4.31 17.39
N PRO A 367 -20.46 -3.09 17.19
CA PRO A 367 -21.33 -2.34 18.09
C PRO A 367 -22.82 -2.76 17.97
N HIS A 368 -23.14 -3.76 17.13
CA HIS A 368 -24.50 -4.06 16.66
C HIS A 368 -25.14 -5.35 17.22
N GLY A 369 -24.60 -5.94 18.30
CA GLY A 369 -25.14 -7.18 18.85
C GLY A 369 -26.57 -7.03 19.36
N ALA A 370 -27.34 -8.11 19.31
CA ALA A 370 -28.71 -8.12 19.80
C ALA A 370 -28.74 -7.78 21.30
N GLY A 371 -29.41 -6.70 21.69
CA GLY A 371 -29.48 -6.25 23.09
C GLY A 371 -28.27 -5.46 23.59
N PHE A 372 -27.26 -5.22 22.73
CA PHE A 372 -25.99 -4.57 23.10
C PHE A 372 -26.18 -3.22 23.82
N SER A 373 -27.04 -2.35 23.29
CA SER A 373 -27.35 -1.03 23.89
C SER A 373 -28.14 -1.10 25.21
N LYS A 374 -28.74 -2.25 25.53
CA LYS A 374 -29.39 -2.47 26.83
C LYS A 374 -28.39 -2.91 27.90
N GLU A 375 -27.35 -3.64 27.50
CA GLU A 375 -26.34 -4.19 28.40
C GLU A 375 -25.16 -3.24 28.63
N ILE A 376 -24.88 -2.36 27.67
CA ILE A 376 -23.77 -1.40 27.72
C ILE A 376 -24.33 0.00 27.50
N LYS A 377 -24.19 0.84 28.52
CA LYS A 377 -24.53 2.27 28.46
C LYS A 377 -23.32 3.07 28.00
N SER A 378 -23.54 4.07 27.16
CA SER A 378 -22.51 5.06 26.77
C SER A 378 -21.99 5.85 27.99
N GLY A 379 -20.96 6.67 27.74
CA GLY A 379 -20.28 7.42 28.79
C GLY A 379 -18.99 6.73 29.26
N PHE A 380 -18.21 6.19 28.33
CA PHE A 380 -16.86 5.69 28.61
C PHE A 380 -15.83 6.80 28.39
N ASP A 381 -14.86 6.90 29.30
CA ASP A 381 -13.76 7.86 29.20
C ASP A 381 -12.69 7.34 28.22
N LEU A 382 -12.53 6.02 28.15
CA LEU A 382 -11.58 5.38 27.25
C LEU A 382 -12.21 4.17 26.57
N VAL A 383 -12.05 4.08 25.26
CA VAL A 383 -12.21 2.82 24.53
C VAL A 383 -10.82 2.35 24.10
N ILE A 384 -10.45 1.12 24.44
CA ILE A 384 -9.11 0.58 24.18
C ILE A 384 -9.21 -0.81 23.56
N GLY A 385 -8.35 -1.16 22.60
CA GLY A 385 -8.36 -2.52 22.06
C GLY A 385 -7.52 -2.76 20.83
N ASN A 386 -7.54 -4.02 20.39
CA ASN A 386 -7.04 -4.49 19.11
C ASN A 386 -8.24 -4.97 18.28
N PRO A 387 -8.86 -4.10 17.48
CA PRO A 387 -10.06 -4.46 16.74
C PRO A 387 -9.74 -5.37 15.55
N PRO A 388 -10.72 -6.17 15.08
CA PRO A 388 -10.63 -6.86 13.80
C PRO A 388 -10.17 -5.93 12.67
N PHE A 389 -9.09 -6.30 11.97
CA PHE A 389 -8.52 -5.41 10.95
C PHE A 389 -9.44 -5.23 9.74
N SER A 390 -10.35 -6.18 9.49
CA SER A 390 -11.39 -6.03 8.48
C SER A 390 -12.49 -5.04 8.88
N GLU A 391 -12.78 -4.88 10.19
CA GLU A 391 -13.90 -4.09 10.74
C GLU A 391 -13.46 -2.79 11.44
N ILE A 392 -12.24 -2.29 11.19
CA ILE A 392 -11.67 -1.11 11.89
C ILE A 392 -12.60 0.10 11.89
N ILE A 393 -13.20 0.43 10.74
CA ILE A 393 -14.09 1.59 10.61
C ILE A 393 -15.36 1.41 11.44
N ASP A 394 -15.96 0.23 11.42
CA ASP A 394 -17.18 -0.05 12.19
C ASP A 394 -16.90 -0.02 13.69
N PHE A 395 -15.75 -0.56 14.12
CA PHE A 395 -15.28 -0.47 15.50
C PHE A 395 -15.02 0.97 15.91
N LEU A 396 -14.40 1.77 15.04
CA LEU A 396 -14.13 3.18 15.32
C LEU A 396 -15.42 3.98 15.47
N VAL A 397 -16.33 3.89 14.48
CA VAL A 397 -17.62 4.61 14.49
C VAL A 397 -18.46 4.17 15.69
N GLY A 398 -18.52 2.87 15.96
CA GLY A 398 -19.17 2.33 17.14
C GLY A 398 -18.58 2.92 18.41
N SER A 399 -17.26 2.92 18.56
CA SER A 399 -16.58 3.39 19.77
C SER A 399 -16.85 4.86 20.05
N LEU A 400 -16.87 5.70 19.01
CA LEU A 400 -17.20 7.13 19.16
C LEU A 400 -18.60 7.35 19.75
N GLN A 401 -19.57 6.48 19.46
CA GLN A 401 -20.94 6.59 20.00
C GLN A 401 -21.01 6.26 21.51
N PHE A 402 -20.04 5.53 22.05
CA PHE A 402 -20.01 5.12 23.46
C PHE A 402 -19.15 6.03 24.34
N LEU A 403 -18.38 6.95 23.76
CA LEU A 403 -17.56 7.90 24.52
C LEU A 403 -18.40 8.88 25.34
N ASN A 404 -17.83 9.30 26.48
CA ASN A 404 -18.34 10.39 27.28
C ASN A 404 -17.94 11.73 26.66
N LEU A 405 -18.80 12.30 25.81
CA LEU A 405 -18.52 13.57 25.14
C LEU A 405 -18.44 14.79 26.09
N GLU A 406 -18.88 14.66 27.35
CA GLU A 406 -18.69 15.69 28.38
C GLU A 406 -17.27 15.70 28.94
N ASN A 407 -16.51 14.60 28.78
CA ASN A 407 -15.12 14.49 29.18
C ASN A 407 -14.21 14.92 28.02
N PRO A 408 -13.43 16.01 28.14
CA PRO A 408 -12.55 16.49 27.06
C PRO A 408 -11.38 15.54 26.76
N ASP A 409 -11.06 14.64 27.67
CA ASP A 409 -10.02 13.60 27.51
C ASP A 409 -10.57 12.29 26.94
N ALA A 410 -11.88 12.23 26.66
CA ALA A 410 -12.52 11.03 26.12
C ALA A 410 -11.91 10.65 24.76
N ARG A 411 -11.38 9.42 24.67
CA ARG A 411 -10.59 9.00 23.51
C ARG A 411 -10.65 7.49 23.25
N ILE A 412 -10.13 7.12 22.09
CA ILE A 412 -9.99 5.75 21.63
C ILE A 412 -8.49 5.45 21.51
N LEU A 413 -8.04 4.35 22.10
CA LEU A 413 -6.68 3.80 21.97
C LEU A 413 -6.74 2.47 21.22
N PHE A 414 -6.58 2.50 19.91
CA PHE A 414 -6.60 1.29 19.08
C PHE A 414 -5.21 0.93 18.58
N LEU A 415 -4.87 -0.36 18.73
CA LEU A 415 -3.70 -0.94 18.08
C LEU A 415 -4.06 -1.24 16.62
N LEU A 416 -3.45 -0.50 15.68
CA LEU A 416 -3.77 -0.60 14.25
C LEU A 416 -2.49 -0.65 13.40
N PRO A 417 -2.53 -1.29 12.22
CA PRO A 417 -1.48 -1.18 11.22
C PRO A 417 -1.29 0.29 10.80
N LEU A 418 -0.06 0.77 10.56
CA LEU A 418 0.17 2.18 10.17
C LEU A 418 -0.58 2.60 8.89
N ASP A 419 -0.86 1.66 7.99
CA ASP A 419 -1.54 1.87 6.72
C ASP A 419 -3.06 1.59 6.79
N TRP A 420 -3.63 1.48 8.00
CA TRP A 420 -5.01 1.02 8.19
C TRP A 420 -6.07 1.83 7.42
N ASN A 421 -5.82 3.11 7.17
CA ASN A 421 -6.71 4.05 6.47
C ASN A 421 -6.29 4.35 5.02
N CYS A 422 -5.25 3.70 4.48
CA CYS A 422 -4.67 4.04 3.17
C CYS A 422 -5.54 3.61 1.96
N SER A 423 -6.54 2.73 2.15
CA SER A 423 -7.47 2.40 1.06
C SER A 423 -8.41 3.58 0.78
N ILE A 424 -8.75 3.84 -0.49
CA ILE A 424 -9.69 4.90 -0.88
C ILE A 424 -11.00 4.83 -0.08
N ALA A 425 -11.56 3.63 0.09
CA ALA A 425 -12.81 3.44 0.84
C ALA A 425 -12.65 3.90 2.31
N ARG A 426 -11.65 3.39 3.03
CA ARG A 426 -11.41 3.76 4.44
C ARG A 426 -11.00 5.23 4.60
N GLY A 427 -10.18 5.76 3.70
CA GLY A 427 -9.79 7.17 3.69
C GLY A 427 -10.98 8.10 3.47
N THR A 428 -11.85 7.76 2.52
CA THR A 428 -13.10 8.52 2.27
C THR A 428 -14.01 8.44 3.48
N THR A 429 -14.23 7.25 4.06
CA THR A 429 -15.08 7.12 5.25
C THR A 429 -14.48 7.87 6.44
N TRP A 430 -13.18 7.77 6.68
CA TRP A 430 -12.49 8.51 7.74
C TRP A 430 -12.72 10.03 7.65
N GLN A 431 -12.69 10.61 6.45
CA GLN A 431 -12.96 12.06 6.25
C GLN A 431 -14.38 12.48 6.66
N THR A 432 -15.34 11.55 6.61
CA THR A 432 -16.73 11.78 7.04
C THR A 432 -16.94 11.63 8.54
N ILE A 433 -16.04 10.93 9.23
CA ILE A 433 -16.10 10.72 10.68
C ILE A 433 -15.69 12.01 11.40
N ASP A 434 -16.45 12.41 12.42
CA ASP A 434 -16.12 13.56 13.27
C ASP A 434 -15.12 13.18 14.36
N ALA A 435 -13.92 12.81 13.92
CA ALA A 435 -12.81 12.45 14.80
C ALA A 435 -11.47 12.86 14.18
N ARG A 436 -10.44 12.92 15.01
CA ARG A 436 -9.06 13.17 14.60
C ARG A 436 -8.11 12.19 15.27
N ILE A 437 -6.99 11.94 14.61
CA ILE A 437 -5.84 11.32 15.26
C ILE A 437 -5.18 12.41 16.11
N HIS A 438 -5.34 12.31 17.43
CA HIS A 438 -4.69 13.20 18.37
C HIS A 438 -3.22 12.85 18.52
N ASN A 439 -2.90 11.56 18.60
CA ASN A 439 -1.53 11.09 18.67
C ASN A 439 -1.36 9.70 18.04
N VAL A 440 -0.15 9.41 17.54
CA VAL A 440 0.23 8.09 17.03
C VAL A 440 1.45 7.64 17.80
N TYR A 441 1.40 6.42 18.32
CA TYR A 441 2.43 5.78 19.11
C TYR A 441 3.00 4.57 18.35
N PRO A 442 4.00 4.75 17.46
CA PRO A 442 4.50 3.68 16.61
C PRO A 442 5.25 2.63 17.44
N TRP A 443 5.02 1.36 17.13
CA TRP A 443 5.81 0.28 17.69
C TRP A 443 7.17 0.20 16.99
N ARG A 444 8.26 0.08 17.75
CA ARG A 444 9.59 -0.12 17.18
C ARG A 444 9.76 -1.58 16.76
N GLY A 445 9.70 -1.82 15.46
CA GLY A 445 9.78 -3.16 14.88
C GLY A 445 8.40 -3.77 14.60
N ARG A 446 8.37 -5.07 14.28
CA ARG A 446 7.13 -5.77 13.93
C ARG A 446 6.56 -6.49 15.14
N ILE A 447 5.24 -6.38 15.33
CA ILE A 447 4.54 -7.11 16.38
C ILE A 447 4.32 -8.56 15.93
N ALA A 448 4.80 -9.50 16.73
CA ALA A 448 4.52 -10.91 16.57
C ALA A 448 3.20 -11.25 17.28
N TYR A 449 2.08 -10.97 16.61
CA TYR A 449 0.74 -11.26 17.14
C TYR A 449 0.59 -12.74 17.48
N LEU A 450 -0.24 -13.03 18.48
CA LEU A 450 -0.45 -14.40 18.94
C LEU A 450 -1.59 -15.05 18.18
N LYS A 451 -1.36 -16.29 17.74
CA LYS A 451 -2.38 -17.19 17.19
C LYS A 451 -2.55 -18.35 18.15
N ASN A 452 -3.68 -18.37 18.86
CA ASN A 452 -3.96 -19.37 19.90
C ASN A 452 -2.86 -19.39 20.98
N GLY A 453 -2.36 -18.22 21.38
CA GLY A 453 -1.27 -18.06 22.36
C GLY A 453 0.15 -18.17 21.82
N GLU A 454 0.36 -18.60 20.58
CA GLU A 454 1.70 -18.74 19.99
C GLU A 454 2.07 -17.55 19.09
N PRO A 455 3.28 -16.98 19.22
CA PRO A 455 3.70 -15.84 18.42
C PRO A 455 3.92 -16.20 16.94
N GLU A 456 3.32 -15.44 16.04
CA GLU A 456 3.45 -15.61 14.59
C GLU A 456 4.23 -14.45 13.96
N PHE A 457 5.29 -14.81 13.24
CA PHE A 457 6.18 -13.87 12.55
C PHE A 457 5.86 -13.89 11.06
N GLY A 458 4.97 -13.01 10.61
CA GLY A 458 4.52 -13.03 9.20
C GLY A 458 3.91 -11.74 8.65
N ARG A 459 3.43 -10.82 9.50
CA ARG A 459 2.96 -9.52 9.02
C ARG A 459 4.15 -8.64 8.66
N GLN A 460 4.12 -8.05 7.47
CA GLN A 460 5.15 -7.14 6.98
C GLN A 460 4.85 -5.66 7.28
N VAL A 461 3.77 -5.39 8.00
CA VAL A 461 3.28 -4.04 8.30
C VAL A 461 3.67 -3.68 9.73
N CYS A 462 4.12 -2.45 9.95
CA CYS A 462 4.35 -1.90 11.28
C CYS A 462 3.03 -1.43 11.89
N ASP A 463 2.87 -1.60 13.20
CA ASP A 463 1.67 -1.22 13.92
C ASP A 463 1.95 -0.04 14.86
N ALA A 464 0.90 0.68 15.22
CA ALA A 464 0.95 1.76 16.19
C ALA A 464 -0.31 1.74 17.06
N VAL A 465 -0.20 2.28 18.28
CA VAL A 465 -1.39 2.65 19.05
C VAL A 465 -1.82 4.04 18.61
N PHE A 466 -3.04 4.17 18.11
CA PHE A 466 -3.62 5.45 17.70
C PHE A 466 -4.48 6.00 18.84
N ASP A 467 -4.16 7.21 19.31
CA ASP A 467 -5.02 8.03 20.15
C ASP A 467 -5.93 8.85 19.24
N ILE A 468 -7.21 8.46 19.19
CA ILE A 468 -8.23 9.07 18.35
C ILE A 468 -9.25 9.77 19.26
N ARG A 469 -9.54 11.03 18.96
CA ARG A 469 -10.45 11.87 19.76
C ARG A 469 -11.60 12.43 18.91
N PRO A 470 -12.78 12.66 19.51
CA PRO A 470 -13.90 13.31 18.82
C PRO A 470 -13.55 14.74 18.36
N GLY A 471 -14.05 15.13 17.18
CA GLY A 471 -13.83 16.46 16.58
C GLY A 471 -12.57 16.58 15.73
N LYS A 472 -12.54 17.58 14.83
CA LYS A 472 -11.54 17.70 13.74
C LYS A 472 -10.27 18.52 14.03
N ASP A 473 -10.15 19.21 15.17
CA ASP A 473 -9.05 20.16 15.43
C ASP A 473 -7.93 19.64 16.37
N GLY A 474 -6.65 19.73 15.99
CA GLY A 474 -5.48 19.62 16.90
C GLY A 474 -4.83 18.24 17.10
N GLY A 475 -4.13 17.72 16.09
CA GLY A 475 -3.31 16.49 16.18
C GLY A 475 -1.81 16.73 16.39
N CYS A 476 -1.11 15.79 17.05
CA CYS A 476 0.34 15.76 17.25
C CYS A 476 0.91 14.32 17.04
N PHE A 477 2.24 14.14 16.98
CA PHE A 477 2.92 12.84 16.80
C PHE A 477 3.95 12.62 17.91
N ASN A 478 3.91 11.50 18.65
CA ASN A 478 4.86 11.17 19.73
C ASN A 478 5.22 9.67 19.75
N PHE A 479 6.52 9.34 19.85
CA PHE A 479 6.98 7.95 19.87
C PHE A 479 6.81 7.27 21.25
N LEU A 480 6.49 5.97 21.27
CA LEU A 480 6.65 5.13 22.47
C LEU A 480 8.11 4.66 22.57
N ASN A 481 8.72 4.84 23.74
CA ASN A 481 10.01 4.23 24.05
C ASN A 481 9.79 2.85 24.69
N SER A 482 10.61 1.90 24.26
CA SER A 482 10.69 0.49 24.70
C SER A 482 11.05 0.34 26.16
#